data_AF-A0A7D9D8Q4-F1
#
_entry.id   AF-A0A7D9D8Q4-F1
#
_cell.length_a   1.000
_cell.length_b   1.000
_cell.length_c   1.000
_cell.angle_alpha   90.00
_cell.angle_beta   90.00
_cell.angle_gamma   90.00
#
_symmetry.space_group_name_H-M   'P 1'
#
loop_
_entity.id
_entity.type
_entity.pdbx_description
1 polymer ?
#
loop_
_entity_poly.entity_id
_entity_poly.type
_entity_poly.pdbx_seq_one_letter_code
_entity_poly.pdbx_strand_id
1 'polypeptide(L)'
;MEAFFSHDLGEPLEPKFTVGESVRISKYKSVFAKGYEANFTEELFTVTEVYHGHPNTYTIKDSAGEPIIGRFYKQELSSAEGRQPDFKIEKVLRRRTVKGKRMAFVKWLGYGDKFNSWIPAGDIKSLT
;
A
#
# COMPACT_ATOMS: atom_id res chain seq x y z
N MET A 1 -12.23 -47.02 24.90
CA MET A 1 -12.11 -46.55 23.50
C MET A 1 -11.96 -45.04 23.58
N GLU A 2 -10.72 -44.57 23.51
CA GLU A 2 -10.38 -43.16 23.70
C GLU A 2 -10.49 -42.41 22.37
N ALA A 3 -11.22 -41.30 22.38
CA ALA A 3 -11.30 -40.38 21.25
C ALA A 3 -10.10 -39.41 21.30
N PHE A 4 -8.96 -39.84 20.77
CA PHE A 4 -7.82 -38.95 20.51
C PHE A 4 -7.96 -38.32 19.12
N PHE A 5 -8.75 -37.25 19.03
CA PHE A 5 -8.62 -36.28 17.95
C PHE A 5 -9.02 -34.89 18.48
N SER A 6 -8.35 -34.45 19.55
CA SER A 6 -8.22 -33.03 19.82
C SER A 6 -7.30 -32.46 18.74
N HIS A 7 -7.89 -31.96 17.65
CA HIS A 7 -7.18 -31.04 16.77
C HIS A 7 -6.72 -29.88 17.64
N ASP A 8 -5.40 -29.68 17.66
CA ASP A 8 -4.74 -28.49 18.18
C ASP A 8 -5.32 -27.27 17.45
N LEU A 9 -6.42 -26.72 17.96
CA LEU A 9 -6.96 -25.44 17.53
C LEU A 9 -6.05 -24.39 18.16
N GLY A 10 -4.88 -24.21 17.55
CA GLY A 10 -3.86 -23.25 17.99
C GLY A 10 -4.50 -21.92 18.35
N GLU A 11 -4.01 -21.33 19.45
CA GLU A 11 -4.61 -20.16 20.08
C GLU A 11 -5.05 -19.09 19.06
N PRO A 12 -6.18 -18.40 19.31
CA PRO A 12 -6.61 -17.31 18.44
C PRO A 12 -5.47 -16.32 18.25
N LEU A 13 -4.92 -16.30 17.04
CA LEU A 13 -3.78 -15.46 16.73
C LEU A 13 -4.17 -14.02 17.02
N GLU A 14 -3.41 -13.32 17.84
CA GLU A 14 -3.65 -11.90 18.06
C GLU A 14 -3.50 -11.14 16.72
N PRO A 15 -4.39 -10.18 16.41
CA PRO A 15 -4.23 -9.34 15.23
C PRO A 15 -2.92 -8.58 15.26
N LYS A 16 -2.17 -8.65 14.16
CA LYS A 16 -0.93 -7.88 14.00
C LYS A 16 -1.20 -6.40 13.80
N PHE A 17 -2.31 -6.07 13.15
CA PHE A 17 -2.67 -4.72 12.75
C PHE A 17 -4.01 -4.33 13.36
N THR A 18 -4.20 -3.03 13.58
CA THR A 18 -5.44 -2.48 14.14
C THR A 18 -6.16 -1.58 13.14
N VAL A 19 -7.47 -1.36 13.34
CA VAL A 19 -8.26 -0.44 12.51
C VAL A 19 -7.69 0.97 12.61
N GLY A 20 -7.48 1.62 11.47
CA GLY A 20 -6.87 2.94 11.37
C GLY A 20 -5.35 2.91 11.18
N GLU A 21 -4.69 1.76 11.35
CA GLU A 21 -3.26 1.64 11.11
C GLU A 21 -2.92 1.79 9.61
N SER A 22 -1.85 2.53 9.33
CA SER A 22 -1.28 2.67 8.00
C SER A 22 -0.41 1.47 7.64
N VAL A 23 -0.69 0.84 6.51
CA VAL A 23 0.01 -0.36 6.01
C VAL A 23 0.40 -0.22 4.54
N ARG A 24 1.30 -1.08 4.08
CA ARG A 24 1.61 -1.30 2.67
C ARG A 24 1.36 -2.76 2.30
N ILE A 25 1.06 -3.00 1.03
CA ILE A 25 0.91 -4.35 0.51
C ILE A 25 2.29 -4.85 0.06
N SER A 26 2.68 -6.04 0.50
CA SER A 26 3.91 -6.71 0.09
C SER A 26 3.84 -7.08 -1.40
N LYS A 27 4.90 -6.80 -2.16
CA LYS A 27 5.03 -7.23 -3.58
C LYS A 27 5.44 -8.69 -3.65
N TYR A 28 4.88 -9.43 -4.59
CA TYR A 28 5.36 -10.78 -4.92
C TYR A 28 6.77 -10.67 -5.53
N LYS A 29 7.78 -11.28 -4.89
CA LYS A 29 9.12 -11.35 -5.46
C LYS A 29 9.23 -12.54 -6.41
N SER A 30 9.64 -12.26 -7.65
CA SER A 30 10.24 -13.29 -8.50
C SER A 30 11.63 -13.65 -7.97
N VAL A 31 12.09 -14.88 -8.21
CA VAL A 31 13.44 -15.35 -7.82
C VAL A 31 14.59 -14.52 -8.42
N PHE A 32 14.30 -13.73 -9.46
CA PHE A 32 15.24 -12.81 -10.12
C PHE A 32 15.12 -11.35 -9.66
N ALA A 33 14.30 -11.04 -8.64
CA ALA A 33 14.12 -9.69 -8.16
C ALA A 33 15.44 -9.14 -7.60
N LYS A 34 15.83 -7.94 -8.03
CA LYS A 34 17.10 -7.35 -7.62
C LYS A 34 17.01 -6.88 -6.16
N GLY A 35 18.09 -7.06 -5.40
CA GLY A 35 18.09 -6.79 -3.96
C GLY A 35 17.78 -5.35 -3.56
N TYR A 36 17.94 -4.39 -4.47
CA TYR A 36 17.65 -2.97 -4.23
C TYR A 36 16.18 -2.57 -4.43
N GLU A 37 15.34 -3.45 -4.99
CA GLU A 37 13.93 -3.13 -5.25
C GLU A 37 13.10 -3.28 -3.97
N ALA A 38 12.23 -2.30 -3.70
CA ALA A 38 11.37 -2.31 -2.52
C ALA A 38 10.39 -3.49 -2.53
N ASN A 39 10.19 -4.14 -1.38
CA ASN A 39 9.35 -5.34 -1.23
C ASN A 39 7.87 -5.03 -1.05
N PHE A 40 7.46 -3.77 -1.21
CA PHE A 40 6.11 -3.29 -0.92
C PHE A 40 5.65 -2.30 -1.98
N THR A 41 4.33 -2.06 -2.04
CA THR A 41 3.72 -1.00 -2.85
C THR A 41 4.17 0.39 -2.40
N GLU A 42 4.27 1.33 -3.33
CA GLU A 42 4.58 2.73 -2.97
C GLU A 42 3.42 3.36 -2.18
N GLU A 43 2.19 3.02 -2.57
CA GLU A 43 0.95 3.47 -1.95
C GLU A 43 0.79 2.98 -0.50
N LEU A 44 0.29 3.88 0.35
CA LEU A 44 -0.11 3.63 1.73
C LEU A 44 -1.62 3.38 1.79
N PHE A 45 -2.00 2.36 2.54
CA PHE A 45 -3.39 2.00 2.79
C PHE A 45 -3.71 2.10 4.27
N THR A 46 -4.98 2.17 4.61
CA THR A 46 -5.46 2.17 5.99
C THR A 46 -6.28 0.92 6.26
N VAL A 47 -5.99 0.21 7.35
CA VAL A 47 -6.80 -0.92 7.80
C VAL A 47 -8.19 -0.44 8.19
N THR A 48 -9.22 -1.05 7.62
CA THR A 48 -10.63 -0.68 7.89
C THR A 48 -11.31 -1.64 8.84
N GLU A 49 -11.04 -2.94 8.71
CA GLU A 49 -11.64 -3.98 9.54
C GLU A 49 -10.66 -5.11 9.78
N VAL A 50 -10.78 -5.74 10.96
CA VAL A 50 -10.03 -6.92 11.37
C VAL A 50 -11.01 -8.08 11.50
N TYR A 51 -10.75 -9.17 10.78
CA TYR A 51 -11.54 -10.39 10.83
C TYR A 51 -10.79 -11.46 11.63
N HIS A 52 -11.34 -11.81 12.79
CA HIS A 52 -10.75 -12.72 13.77
C HIS A 52 -10.91 -14.22 13.42
N GLY A 53 -10.60 -14.59 12.18
CA GLY A 53 -10.56 -15.99 11.75
C GLY A 53 -9.24 -16.69 12.10
N HIS A 54 -9.10 -17.95 11.67
CA HIS A 54 -7.85 -18.70 11.80
C HIS A 54 -7.27 -18.99 10.40
N PRO A 55 -6.33 -18.17 9.88
CA PRO A 55 -5.70 -17.00 10.52
C PRO A 55 -6.48 -15.68 10.30
N ASN A 56 -6.10 -14.63 11.04
CA ASN A 56 -6.69 -13.30 10.90
C ASN A 56 -6.51 -12.73 9.50
N THR A 57 -7.55 -12.02 9.03
CA THR A 57 -7.53 -11.29 7.77
C THR A 57 -7.98 -9.84 7.95
N TYR A 58 -7.62 -8.98 7.01
CA TYR A 58 -7.81 -7.53 7.10
C TYR A 58 -8.42 -7.00 5.81
N THR A 59 -9.32 -6.04 5.91
CA THR A 59 -9.68 -5.18 4.78
C THR A 59 -8.96 -3.86 4.90
N ILE A 60 -8.64 -3.24 3.77
CA ILE A 60 -7.92 -1.97 3.71
C ILE A 60 -8.60 -1.05 2.70
N LYS A 61 -8.37 0.25 2.85
CA LYS A 61 -8.77 1.27 1.88
C LYS A 61 -7.59 2.13 1.47
N ASP A 62 -7.68 2.74 0.30
CA ASP A 62 -6.69 3.67 -0.19
C ASP A 62 -6.81 5.06 0.46
N SER A 63 -5.92 5.97 0.03
CA SER A 63 -5.90 7.35 0.52
C SER A 63 -7.13 8.19 0.14
N ALA A 64 -7.89 7.78 -0.89
CA ALA A 64 -9.16 8.39 -1.27
C ALA A 64 -10.35 7.81 -0.50
N GLY A 65 -10.12 6.80 0.33
CA GLY A 65 -11.14 6.10 1.11
C GLY A 65 -11.84 4.98 0.35
N GLU A 66 -11.38 4.63 -0.85
CA GLU A 66 -11.95 3.52 -1.62
C GLU A 66 -11.43 2.18 -1.08
N PRO A 67 -12.30 1.19 -0.84
CA PRO A 67 -11.89 -0.11 -0.35
C PRO A 67 -11.08 -0.87 -1.41
N ILE A 68 -10.00 -1.52 -0.99
CA ILE A 68 -9.28 -2.47 -1.84
C ILE A 68 -10.04 -3.80 -1.80
N ILE A 69 -10.39 -4.31 -2.98
CA ILE A 69 -11.18 -5.54 -3.12
C ILE A 69 -10.42 -6.73 -2.53
N GLY A 70 -11.10 -7.47 -1.66
CA GLY A 70 -10.59 -8.69 -1.05
C GLY A 70 -10.23 -8.51 0.42
N ARG A 71 -9.65 -9.57 0.99
CA ARG A 71 -9.09 -9.58 2.35
C ARG A 71 -7.63 -10.00 2.26
N PHE A 72 -6.81 -9.41 3.12
CA PHE A 72 -5.37 -9.62 3.14
C PHE A 72 -4.98 -10.38 4.39
N TYR A 73 -4.02 -11.28 4.27
CA TYR A 73 -3.39 -11.93 5.41
C TYR A 73 -2.29 -11.05 6.02
N LYS A 74 -1.90 -11.38 7.26
CA LYS A 74 -0.80 -10.75 8.01
C LYS A 74 0.51 -10.62 7.20
N GLN A 75 0.82 -11.62 6.36
CA GLN A 75 2.08 -11.69 5.60
C GLN A 75 2.07 -10.79 4.35
N GLU A 76 0.88 -10.47 3.85
CA GLU A 76 0.69 -9.62 2.67
C GLU A 76 0.73 -8.13 3.04
N LEU A 77 0.73 -7.81 4.33
CA LEU A 77 0.76 -6.44 4.83
C LEU A 77 2.04 -6.16 5.63
N SER A 78 2.56 -4.96 5.46
CA SER A 78 3.70 -4.41 6.19
C SER A 78 3.28 -3.12 6.89
N SER A 79 3.62 -2.94 8.18
CA SER A 79 3.31 -1.70 8.88
C SER A 79 4.03 -0.51 8.23
N ALA A 80 3.32 0.60 8.12
CA ALA A 80 3.83 1.87 7.65
C ALA A 80 3.48 3.01 8.62
N GLU A 81 3.27 2.66 9.90
CA GLU A 81 3.03 3.63 10.96
C GLU A 81 4.16 4.66 11.02
N GLY A 82 3.78 5.94 11.19
CA GLY A 82 4.72 7.06 11.23
C GLY A 82 5.39 7.41 9.89
N ARG A 83 5.10 6.70 8.78
CA ARG A 83 5.65 7.06 7.47
C ARG A 83 4.77 8.07 6.75
N GLN A 84 5.41 9.11 6.23
CA GLN A 84 4.78 10.02 5.27
C GLN A 84 4.77 9.40 3.87
N PRO A 85 3.76 9.69 3.03
CA PRO A 85 3.75 9.24 1.65
C PRO A 85 4.89 9.93 0.88
N ASP A 86 5.84 9.13 0.41
CA ASP A 86 6.92 9.58 -0.46
C ASP A 86 6.47 9.43 -1.93
N PHE A 87 5.96 10.51 -2.51
CA PHE A 87 5.39 10.50 -3.85
C PHE A 87 6.49 10.59 -4.91
N LYS A 88 6.75 9.47 -5.59
CA LYS A 88 7.67 9.41 -6.73
C LYS A 88 6.91 9.60 -8.03
N ILE A 89 7.47 10.36 -8.96
CA ILE A 89 6.89 10.54 -10.29
C ILE A 89 7.23 9.31 -11.15
N GLU A 90 6.20 8.66 -11.68
CA GLU A 90 6.36 7.61 -12.70
C GLU A 90 6.61 8.24 -14.08
N LYS A 91 5.76 9.21 -14.44
CA LYS A 91 5.80 9.82 -15.77
C LYS A 91 5.19 11.22 -15.76
N VAL A 92 5.78 12.13 -16.53
CA VAL A 92 5.14 13.40 -16.87
C VAL A 92 4.23 13.18 -18.08
N LEU A 93 2.92 13.33 -17.87
CA LEU A 93 1.89 13.11 -18.90
C LEU A 93 1.68 14.34 -19.78
N ARG A 94 1.66 15.54 -19.18
CA ARG A 94 1.44 16.81 -19.90
C ARG A 94 2.22 17.96 -19.25
N ARG A 95 2.41 19.04 -19.99
CA ARG A 95 2.97 20.30 -19.49
C ARG A 95 2.08 21.46 -19.94
N ARG A 96 1.95 22.49 -19.11
CA ARG A 96 1.23 23.74 -19.45
C ARG A 96 1.85 24.94 -18.75
N THR A 97 1.52 26.13 -19.22
CA THR A 97 1.84 27.38 -18.54
C THR A 97 0.52 28.06 -18.16
N VAL A 98 0.33 28.37 -16.88
CA VAL A 98 -0.86 29.07 -16.36
C VAL A 98 -0.40 30.34 -15.67
N LYS A 99 -0.82 31.51 -16.15
CA LYS A 99 -0.44 32.82 -15.59
C LYS A 99 1.09 32.96 -15.42
N GLY A 100 1.85 32.55 -16.44
CA GLY A 100 3.33 32.57 -16.42
C GLY A 100 4.00 31.45 -15.61
N LYS A 101 3.26 30.63 -14.85
CA LYS A 101 3.81 29.52 -14.06
C LYS A 101 3.78 28.21 -14.86
N ARG A 102 4.94 27.55 -14.97
CA ARG A 102 5.07 26.24 -15.62
C ARG A 102 4.57 25.15 -14.69
N MET A 103 3.63 24.34 -15.18
CA MET A 103 3.03 23.21 -14.47
C MET A 103 3.23 21.92 -15.29
N ALA A 104 3.29 20.79 -14.60
CA ALA A 104 3.32 19.46 -15.21
C ALA A 104 2.24 18.57 -14.61
N PHE A 105 1.55 17.82 -15.47
CA PHE A 105 0.60 16.80 -15.07
C PHE A 105 1.35 15.49 -14.96
N VAL A 106 1.41 14.92 -13.75
CA VAL A 106 2.24 13.76 -13.46
C VAL A 106 1.41 12.54 -13.11
N LYS A 107 1.90 11.37 -13.51
CA LYS A 107 1.51 10.07 -12.98
C LYS A 107 2.44 9.72 -11.84
N TRP A 108 1.85 9.39 -10.70
CA TRP A 108 2.59 8.98 -9.50
C TRP A 108 2.87 7.48 -9.55
N LEU A 109 4.09 7.09 -9.19
CA LEU A 109 4.54 5.71 -9.20
C LEU A 109 3.76 4.89 -8.17
N GLY A 110 3.12 3.82 -8.65
CA GLY A 110 2.36 2.91 -7.80
C GLY A 110 0.97 3.42 -7.40
N TYR A 111 0.51 4.54 -7.98
CA TYR A 111 -0.85 5.06 -7.78
C TYR A 111 -1.66 5.00 -9.09
N GLY A 112 -2.96 4.79 -8.93
CA GLY A 112 -3.92 4.83 -10.04
C GLY A 112 -4.04 6.22 -10.69
N ASP A 113 -4.52 6.26 -11.95
CA ASP A 113 -4.57 7.51 -12.73
C ASP A 113 -5.48 8.59 -12.14
N LYS A 114 -6.40 8.22 -11.24
CA LYS A 114 -7.22 9.16 -10.48
C LYS A 114 -6.41 10.09 -9.58
N PHE A 115 -5.21 9.67 -9.17
CA PHE A 115 -4.31 10.47 -8.34
C PHE A 115 -3.40 11.39 -9.17
N ASN A 116 -3.46 11.33 -10.49
CA ASN A 116 -2.65 12.18 -11.35
C ASN A 116 -2.97 13.67 -11.07
N SER A 117 -1.94 14.48 -10.92
CA SER A 117 -2.11 15.87 -10.47
C SER A 117 -1.18 16.84 -11.19
N TRP A 118 -1.58 18.12 -11.19
CA TRP A 118 -0.77 19.20 -11.71
C TRP A 118 0.16 19.72 -10.61
N ILE A 119 1.47 19.55 -10.78
CA ILE A 119 2.49 20.08 -9.89
C ILE A 119 3.30 21.19 -10.58
N PRO A 120 3.91 22.12 -9.83
CA PRO A 120 4.91 23.04 -10.36
C PRO A 120 6.04 22.30 -11.07
N ALA A 121 6.47 22.81 -12.24
CA ALA A 121 7.54 22.17 -13.00
C ALA A 121 8.90 22.15 -12.29
N GLY A 122 9.09 23.00 -11.28
CA GLY A 122 10.28 23.00 -10.42
C GLY A 122 10.37 21.77 -9.52
N ASP A 123 9.24 21.18 -9.14
CA ASP A 123 9.16 20.07 -8.19
C ASP A 123 9.49 18.71 -8.83
N ILE A 124 9.66 18.68 -10.15
CA ILE A 124 10.04 17.47 -10.90
C ILE A 124 11.52 17.10 -10.65
N LYS A 125 12.31 17.96 -9.98
CA LYS A 125 13.79 17.86 -9.89
C LYS A 125 14.36 16.91 -8.82
N SER A 126 13.65 15.89 -8.37
CA SER A 126 14.15 14.97 -7.33
C SER A 126 14.46 13.53 -7.79
N LEU A 127 14.64 13.27 -9.09
CA LEU A 127 14.88 11.90 -9.59
C LEU A 127 15.99 11.83 -10.67
N THR A 128 17.11 12.52 -10.45
CA THR A 128 18.39 12.17 -11.09
C THR A 128 19.36 11.71 -10.00
#